data_AF-A0A7V8WV00-F1
#
_entry.id   AF-A0A7V8WV00-F1
#
_cell.length_a   1.000
_cell.length_b   1.000
_cell.length_c   1.000
_cell.angle_alpha   90.00
_cell.angle_beta   90.00
_cell.angle_gamma   90.00
#
_symmetry.space_group_name_H-M   'P 1'
#
loop_
_entity.id
_entity.type
_entity.pdbx_description
1 polymer ?
#
loop_
_entity_poly.entity_id
_entity_poly.type
_entity_poly.pdbx_seq_one_letter_code
_entity_poly.pdbx_strand_id
1 'polypeptide(L)'
;MQETITIIIEQETLLRIMVLSFAGFLISMLLTPFYTTLAYKYQWWKKARTDTVTGEKASVYQSLHGEKHRRNIPTMAGVIFVASIALVTLSGNLIRTETWLPLAAMVGAGLIGLVDDVFNTRSTGGIAGMRAKIKLFLITMVASVGGWWFYDKLDVSSIHIPFVDSPLQLGILIIPLFVLVVVSTANAVNITDGLDGLAGGLVSIDFAMYALIAFLEGRYGVAGFCMTIVGALLSYTWFNIFPARFFMGDVGSFALGTALGVVAMLTDTVLILPIIGFVFVVEAGSSLLQILSKKLRKGRKIFRIAPIHHHFEALGWEETKVTMRFWVVGQVMGVLGLIVYIFGGKL
;
A
#
# COMPACT_ATOMS: atom_id res chain seq x y z
N MET A 1 -6.24 -36.70 -13.10
CA MET A 1 -7.65 -36.38 -12.77
C MET A 1 -7.85 -34.93 -13.17
N GLN A 2 -8.86 -34.57 -13.97
CA GLN A 2 -9.14 -33.15 -14.24
C GLN A 2 -9.71 -32.57 -12.95
N GLU A 3 -8.91 -31.77 -12.23
CA GLU A 3 -9.39 -30.99 -11.10
C GLU A 3 -10.20 -29.82 -11.66
N THR A 4 -11.53 -29.90 -11.52
CA THR A 4 -12.45 -28.86 -11.98
C THR A 4 -12.84 -27.96 -10.81
N ILE A 5 -12.59 -26.66 -10.93
CA ILE A 5 -13.06 -25.65 -9.97
C ILE A 5 -14.46 -25.21 -10.40
N THR A 6 -15.47 -25.48 -9.56
CA THR A 6 -16.84 -25.00 -9.76
C THR A 6 -17.19 -23.96 -8.70
N ILE A 7 -17.47 -22.73 -9.13
CA ILE A 7 -17.84 -21.63 -8.23
C ILE A 7 -19.33 -21.37 -8.38
N ILE A 8 -20.08 -21.63 -7.31
CA ILE A 8 -21.51 -21.32 -7.23
C ILE A 8 -21.64 -20.10 -6.32
N ILE A 9 -22.18 -19.01 -6.87
CA ILE A 9 -22.34 -17.75 -6.15
C ILE A 9 -23.72 -17.16 -6.44
N GLU A 10 -24.31 -16.53 -5.42
CA GLU A 10 -25.52 -15.74 -5.58
C GLU A 10 -25.24 -14.49 -6.43
N GLN A 11 -26.12 -14.23 -7.39
CA GLN A 11 -26.03 -13.03 -8.24
C GLN A 11 -25.96 -11.74 -7.42
N GLU A 12 -26.70 -11.67 -6.31
CA GLU A 12 -26.71 -10.51 -5.41
C GLU A 12 -25.34 -10.24 -4.78
N THR A 13 -24.59 -11.29 -4.43
CA THR A 13 -23.26 -11.17 -3.84
C THR A 13 -22.27 -10.58 -4.85
N LEU A 14 -22.30 -11.06 -6.09
CA LEU A 14 -21.46 -10.51 -7.17
C LEU A 14 -21.83 -9.04 -7.46
N LEU A 15 -23.13 -8.74 -7.55
CA LEU A 15 -23.61 -7.38 -7.76
C LEU A 15 -23.16 -6.45 -6.62
N ARG A 16 -23.25 -6.91 -5.36
CA ARG A 16 -22.82 -6.14 -4.18
C ARG A 16 -21.33 -5.78 -4.27
N ILE A 17 -20.45 -6.71 -4.62
CA ILE A 17 -19.01 -6.43 -4.78
C ILE A 17 -18.77 -5.36 -5.85
N MET A 18 -19.47 -5.44 -6.99
CA MET A 18 -19.37 -4.44 -8.06
C MET A 18 -19.89 -3.06 -7.63
N VAL A 19 -21.02 -3.02 -6.92
CA VAL A 19 -21.60 -1.78 -6.37
C VAL A 19 -20.66 -1.14 -5.36
N LEU A 20 -20.01 -1.92 -4.49
CA LEU A 20 -19.02 -1.41 -3.53
C LEU A 20 -17.81 -0.75 -4.24
N SER A 21 -17.31 -1.39 -5.31
CA SER A 21 -16.27 -0.79 -6.17
C SER A 21 -16.71 0.56 -6.76
N PHE A 22 -17.89 0.57 -7.38
CA PHE A 22 -18.43 1.77 -8.01
C PHE A 22 -18.69 2.88 -6.99
N ALA A 23 -19.21 2.54 -5.81
CA ALA A 23 -19.40 3.49 -4.72
C ALA A 23 -18.07 4.08 -4.22
N GLY A 24 -17.03 3.24 -4.09
CA GLY A 24 -15.67 3.69 -3.75
C GLY A 24 -15.14 4.72 -4.75
N PHE A 25 -15.31 4.46 -6.05
CA PHE A 25 -14.96 5.41 -7.11
C PHE A 25 -15.77 6.71 -7.02
N LEU A 26 -17.10 6.59 -6.96
CA LEU A 26 -18.01 7.74 -7.00
C LEU A 26 -17.79 8.67 -5.80
N ILE A 27 -17.71 8.12 -4.59
CA ILE A 27 -17.49 8.92 -3.37
C ILE A 27 -16.11 9.59 -3.40
N SER A 28 -15.07 8.87 -3.83
CA SER A 28 -13.72 9.46 -3.97
C SER A 28 -13.70 10.61 -4.98
N MET A 29 -14.41 10.45 -6.10
CA MET A 29 -14.56 11.48 -7.12
C MET A 29 -15.30 12.72 -6.59
N LEU A 30 -16.36 12.51 -5.80
CA LEU A 30 -17.15 13.59 -5.19
C LEU A 30 -16.39 14.33 -4.09
N LEU A 31 -15.57 13.63 -3.31
CA LEU A 31 -14.75 14.23 -2.24
C LEU A 31 -13.53 15.00 -2.79
N THR A 32 -13.07 14.67 -3.99
CA THR A 32 -11.86 15.26 -4.57
C THR A 32 -11.93 16.80 -4.72
N PRO A 33 -12.98 17.42 -5.30
CA PRO A 33 -13.09 18.88 -5.39
C PRO A 33 -13.09 19.58 -4.03
N PHE A 34 -13.71 18.97 -3.01
CA PHE A 34 -13.72 19.52 -1.66
C PHE A 34 -12.31 19.52 -1.06
N TYR A 35 -11.62 18.38 -1.15
CA TYR A 35 -10.24 18.29 -0.71
C TYR A 35 -9.34 19.28 -1.44
N THR A 36 -9.38 19.34 -2.78
CA THR A 36 -8.46 20.20 -3.55
C THR A 36 -8.69 21.67 -3.20
N THR A 37 -9.94 22.11 -3.06
CA THR A 37 -10.26 23.49 -2.66
C THR A 37 -9.62 23.85 -1.31
N LEU A 38 -9.71 22.97 -0.31
CA LEU A 38 -9.10 23.18 1.00
C LEU A 38 -7.57 23.12 0.92
N ALA A 39 -7.03 22.15 0.19
CA ALA A 39 -5.60 21.92 0.09
C ALA A 39 -4.87 23.08 -0.58
N TYR A 40 -5.47 23.69 -1.62
CA TYR A 40 -4.94 24.91 -2.23
C TYR A 40 -5.14 26.15 -1.34
N LYS A 41 -6.31 26.29 -0.70
CA LYS A 41 -6.58 27.41 0.22
C LYS A 41 -5.59 27.47 1.39
N TYR A 42 -5.26 26.32 1.97
CA TYR A 42 -4.37 26.20 3.12
C TYR A 42 -2.94 25.77 2.78
N GLN A 43 -2.62 25.72 1.48
CA GLN A 43 -1.26 25.51 1.00
C GLN A 43 -0.60 24.21 1.48
N TRP A 44 -1.31 23.08 1.38
CA TRP A 44 -0.85 21.78 1.85
C TRP A 44 0.22 21.13 0.94
N TRP A 45 1.26 21.84 0.54
CA TRP A 45 2.38 21.29 -0.23
C TRP A 45 3.63 21.13 0.64
N LYS A 46 4.42 20.08 0.34
CA LYS A 46 5.70 19.83 1.02
C LYS A 46 6.77 20.80 0.52
N LYS A 47 7.63 21.28 1.42
CA LYS A 47 8.88 21.96 1.05
C LYS A 47 9.93 20.91 0.64
N ALA A 48 10.83 21.26 -0.29
CA ALA A 48 11.83 20.32 -0.81
C ALA A 48 12.77 19.81 0.31
N ARG A 49 13.07 18.51 0.31
CA ARG A 49 14.01 17.90 1.28
C ARG A 49 15.44 18.39 1.02
N THR A 50 16.17 18.74 2.08
CA THR A 50 17.60 19.15 2.02
C THR A 50 18.55 17.98 2.28
N ASP A 51 18.13 17.03 3.11
CA ASP A 51 18.98 15.97 3.65
C ASP A 51 18.43 14.57 3.33
N THR A 52 19.33 13.61 3.18
CA THR A 52 19.05 12.18 2.99
C THR A 52 18.79 11.51 4.34
N VAL A 53 18.26 10.27 4.33
CA VAL A 53 18.07 9.46 5.54
C VAL A 53 19.38 9.25 6.32
N THR A 54 20.52 9.28 5.62
CA THR A 54 21.86 9.16 6.22
C THR A 54 22.47 10.51 6.64
N GLY A 55 21.74 11.63 6.49
CA GLY A 55 22.17 12.97 6.91
C GLY A 55 23.07 13.72 5.90
N GLU A 56 23.33 13.16 4.72
CA GLU A 56 24.04 13.84 3.62
C GLU A 56 23.08 14.75 2.84
N LYS A 57 23.58 15.80 2.16
CA LYS A 57 22.74 16.62 1.27
C LYS A 57 22.12 15.80 0.12
N ALA A 58 20.82 15.97 -0.12
CA ALA A 58 20.06 15.24 -1.13
C ALA A 58 20.16 15.84 -2.55
N SER A 59 21.38 16.15 -3.02
CA SER A 59 21.60 16.91 -4.27
C SER A 59 21.02 16.27 -5.53
N VAL A 60 21.14 14.94 -5.67
CA VAL A 60 20.62 14.19 -6.83
C VAL A 60 19.09 14.15 -6.85
N TYR A 61 18.47 14.01 -5.67
CA TYR A 61 17.00 14.05 -5.55
C TYR A 61 16.47 15.44 -5.92
N GLN A 62 17.13 16.50 -5.44
CA GLN A 62 16.75 17.88 -5.78
C GLN A 62 16.89 18.19 -7.26
N SER A 63 17.91 17.65 -7.94
CA SER A 63 18.04 17.84 -9.40
C SER A 63 16.94 17.12 -10.19
N LEU A 64 16.49 15.95 -9.72
CA LEU A 64 15.43 15.18 -10.38
C LEU A 64 14.03 15.78 -10.13
N HIS A 65 13.75 16.22 -8.89
CA HIS A 65 12.41 16.66 -8.46
C HIS A 65 12.24 18.18 -8.32
N GLY A 66 13.25 18.96 -8.72
CA GLY A 66 13.27 20.42 -8.57
C GLY A 66 12.10 21.12 -9.27
N GLU A 67 11.69 20.64 -10.44
CA GLU A 67 10.55 21.23 -11.18
C GLU A 67 9.20 20.90 -10.54
N LYS A 68 9.01 19.69 -10.00
CA LYS A 68 7.79 19.32 -9.26
C LYS A 68 7.60 20.16 -8.00
N HIS A 69 8.68 20.41 -7.26
CA HIS A 69 8.62 21.26 -6.07
C HIS A 69 8.23 22.71 -6.39
N ARG A 70 8.48 23.20 -7.62
CA ARG A 70 8.05 24.53 -8.06
C ARG A 70 6.56 24.62 -8.42
N ARG A 71 5.89 23.47 -8.62
CA ARG A 71 4.47 23.40 -9.03
C ARG A 71 3.48 23.45 -7.85
N ASN A 72 3.95 23.55 -6.59
CA ASN A 72 3.13 23.64 -5.38
C ASN A 72 1.99 22.60 -5.34
N ILE A 73 2.36 21.33 -5.56
CA ILE A 73 1.42 20.21 -5.62
C ILE A 73 0.99 19.81 -4.20
N PRO A 74 -0.31 19.81 -3.87
CA PRO A 74 -0.78 19.41 -2.55
C PRO A 74 -0.49 17.94 -2.20
N THR A 75 -0.28 17.66 -0.92
CA THR A 75 -0.11 16.31 -0.33
C THR A 75 -1.27 16.00 0.63
N MET A 76 -1.33 14.78 1.18
CA MET A 76 -2.43 14.25 2.01
C MET A 76 -3.69 13.86 1.24
N ALA A 77 -3.60 13.66 -0.07
CA ALA A 77 -4.76 13.24 -0.86
C ALA A 77 -5.26 11.83 -0.48
N GLY A 78 -4.45 11.06 0.26
CA GLY A 78 -4.87 9.81 0.87
C GLY A 78 -6.11 9.92 1.75
N VAL A 79 -6.37 11.11 2.33
CA VAL A 79 -7.59 11.36 3.10
C VAL A 79 -8.86 11.10 2.27
N ILE A 80 -8.83 11.41 0.97
CA ILE A 80 -9.97 11.21 0.07
C ILE A 80 -10.35 9.74 0.01
N PHE A 81 -9.41 8.88 -0.40
CA PHE A 81 -9.71 7.47 -0.58
C PHE A 81 -9.86 6.74 0.75
N VAL A 82 -9.09 7.07 1.80
CA VAL A 82 -9.27 6.47 3.13
C VAL A 82 -10.67 6.75 3.68
N ALA A 83 -11.15 8.00 3.56
CA ALA A 83 -12.51 8.35 3.96
C ALA A 83 -13.55 7.63 3.10
N SER A 84 -13.36 7.57 1.79
CA SER A 84 -14.28 6.89 0.86
C SER A 84 -14.40 5.40 1.16
N ILE A 85 -13.27 4.71 1.33
CA ILE A 85 -13.22 3.28 1.66
C ILE A 85 -13.87 3.04 3.02
N ALA A 86 -13.59 3.89 4.01
CA ALA A 86 -14.21 3.78 5.33
C ALA A 86 -15.74 3.95 5.27
N LEU A 87 -16.23 4.98 4.57
CA LEU A 87 -17.67 5.23 4.42
C LEU A 87 -18.39 4.07 3.71
N VAL A 88 -17.84 3.58 2.60
CA VAL A 88 -18.41 2.45 1.86
C VAL A 88 -18.40 1.17 2.70
N THR A 89 -17.28 0.90 3.39
CA THR A 89 -17.16 -0.31 4.21
C THR A 89 -18.11 -0.27 5.41
N LEU A 90 -18.17 0.85 6.12
CA LEU A 90 -19.05 1.02 7.28
C LEU A 90 -20.53 0.93 6.92
N SER A 91 -20.93 1.43 5.75
CA SER A 91 -22.34 1.44 5.31
C SER A 91 -22.80 0.13 4.67
N GLY A 92 -21.92 -0.54 3.91
CA GLY A 92 -22.33 -1.62 3.02
C GLY A 92 -21.52 -2.91 3.13
N ASN A 93 -20.45 -2.96 3.92
CA ASN A 93 -19.54 -4.11 3.95
C ASN A 93 -18.86 -4.34 5.31
N LEU A 94 -19.55 -4.04 6.42
CA LEU A 94 -18.98 -4.14 7.76
C LEU A 94 -19.21 -5.52 8.37
N ILE A 95 -18.27 -6.44 8.15
CA ILE A 95 -18.35 -7.85 8.54
C ILE A 95 -17.24 -8.14 9.56
N ARG A 96 -17.63 -8.61 10.75
CA ARG A 96 -16.71 -8.76 11.90
C ARG A 96 -15.52 -9.67 11.62
N THR A 97 -15.75 -10.77 10.92
CA THR A 97 -14.73 -11.79 10.60
C THR A 97 -13.85 -11.43 9.40
N GLU A 98 -14.21 -10.40 8.65
CA GLU A 98 -13.58 -10.10 7.36
C GLU A 98 -13.04 -8.66 7.28
N THR A 99 -13.89 -7.65 7.47
CA THR A 99 -13.55 -6.27 7.10
C THR A 99 -13.24 -5.36 8.29
N TRP A 100 -13.59 -5.74 9.52
CA TRP A 100 -13.27 -4.94 10.71
C TRP A 100 -11.76 -4.74 10.87
N LEU A 101 -11.00 -5.83 10.77
CA LEU A 101 -9.56 -5.82 10.97
C LEU A 101 -8.81 -4.96 9.91
N PRO A 102 -8.99 -5.18 8.59
CA PRO A 102 -8.30 -4.38 7.57
C PRO A 102 -8.79 -2.94 7.57
N LEU A 103 -10.07 -2.67 7.84
CA LEU A 103 -10.58 -1.30 7.97
C LEU A 103 -9.94 -0.57 9.15
N ALA A 104 -9.93 -1.18 10.35
CA ALA A 104 -9.37 -0.56 11.54
C ALA A 104 -7.87 -0.30 11.40
N ALA A 105 -7.13 -1.26 10.83
CA ALA A 105 -5.70 -1.12 10.58
C ALA A 105 -5.41 -0.02 9.53
N MET A 106 -6.18 0.02 8.43
CA MET A 106 -6.08 1.05 7.39
C MET A 106 -6.34 2.45 7.94
N VAL A 107 -7.43 2.64 8.69
CA VAL A 107 -7.78 3.93 9.28
C VAL A 107 -6.76 4.34 10.34
N GLY A 108 -6.36 3.42 11.22
CA GLY A 108 -5.35 3.69 12.25
C GLY A 108 -4.01 4.12 11.67
N ALA A 109 -3.51 3.40 10.66
CA ALA A 109 -2.28 3.74 9.96
C ALA A 109 -2.41 5.05 9.16
N GLY A 110 -3.56 5.27 8.51
CA GLY A 110 -3.86 6.52 7.79
C GLY A 110 -3.89 7.74 8.70
N LEU A 111 -4.43 7.63 9.91
CA LEU A 111 -4.41 8.71 10.91
C LEU A 111 -2.98 9.03 11.37
N ILE A 112 -2.13 8.02 11.56
CA ILE A 112 -0.70 8.24 11.87
C ILE A 112 -0.02 8.99 10.72
N GLY A 113 -0.27 8.57 9.48
CA GLY A 113 0.23 9.23 8.28
C GLY A 113 -0.28 10.67 8.14
N LEU A 114 -1.53 10.94 8.51
CA LEU A 114 -2.11 12.28 8.51
C LEU A 114 -1.40 13.22 9.48
N VAL A 115 -1.17 12.75 10.71
CA VAL A 115 -0.43 13.52 11.70
C VAL A 115 0.98 13.84 11.19
N ASP A 116 1.66 12.87 10.57
CA ASP A 116 3.00 13.07 9.99
C ASP A 116 3.01 14.12 8.88
N ASP A 117 2.09 14.00 7.91
CA ASP A 117 2.02 14.94 6.79
C ASP A 117 1.62 16.36 7.23
N VAL A 118 0.73 16.49 8.23
CA VAL A 118 0.39 17.80 8.82
C VAL A 118 1.61 18.44 9.48
N PHE A 119 2.43 17.66 10.20
CA PHE A 119 3.70 18.17 10.74
C PHE A 119 4.70 18.54 9.64
N ASN A 120 4.73 17.76 8.55
CA ASN A 120 5.62 18.00 7.42
C ASN A 120 5.28 19.30 6.68
N THR A 121 4.00 19.54 6.41
CA THR A 121 3.52 20.77 5.74
C THR A 121 3.73 22.04 6.57
N ARG A 122 3.69 21.94 7.91
CA ARG A 122 3.89 23.07 8.84
C ARG A 122 5.35 23.34 9.21
N SER A 123 6.29 22.48 8.79
CA SER A 123 7.70 22.63 9.18
C SER A 123 8.37 23.86 8.53
N THR A 124 9.11 24.61 9.34
CA THR A 124 9.84 25.83 8.94
C THR A 124 11.35 25.64 8.78
N GLY A 125 11.89 24.43 9.02
CA GLY A 125 13.29 24.06 8.78
C GLY A 125 13.72 22.81 9.57
N GLY A 126 14.66 22.01 9.03
CA GLY A 126 15.18 20.80 9.67
C GLY A 126 14.46 19.50 9.28
N ILE A 127 14.42 18.51 10.18
CA ILE A 127 13.73 17.22 9.97
C ILE A 127 12.23 17.48 9.89
N ALA A 128 11.67 17.46 8.68
CA ALA A 128 10.24 17.63 8.45
C ALA A 128 9.47 16.32 8.71
N GLY A 129 8.30 16.43 9.33
CA GLY A 129 7.49 15.28 9.77
C GLY A 129 7.91 14.72 11.13
N MET A 130 7.27 13.62 11.52
CA MET A 130 7.56 12.88 12.75
C MET A 130 8.91 12.15 12.63
N ARG A 131 9.59 11.97 13.76
CA ARG A 131 10.79 11.12 13.81
C ARG A 131 10.45 9.70 13.35
N ALA A 132 11.26 9.14 12.44
CA ALA A 132 11.04 7.80 11.87
C ALA A 132 10.82 6.70 12.94
N LYS A 133 11.52 6.79 14.09
CA LYS A 133 11.34 5.84 15.20
C LYS A 133 9.94 5.88 15.83
N ILE A 134 9.35 7.08 15.97
CA ILE A 134 8.01 7.24 16.55
C ILE A 134 6.97 6.71 15.57
N LYS A 135 7.12 7.07 14.29
CA LYS A 135 6.25 6.57 13.21
C LYS A 135 6.25 5.04 13.15
N LEU A 136 7.44 4.43 13.15
CA LEU A 136 7.58 2.97 13.19
C LEU A 136 6.90 2.38 14.43
N PHE A 137 7.14 2.95 15.61
CA PHE A 137 6.51 2.50 16.86
C PHE A 137 4.98 2.54 16.79
N LEU A 138 4.38 3.63 16.29
CA LEU A 138 2.93 3.76 16.17
C LEU A 138 2.34 2.75 15.17
N ILE A 139 2.97 2.53 14.01
CA ILE A 139 2.53 1.53 13.04
C ILE A 139 2.67 0.11 13.63
N THR A 140 3.75 -0.17 14.35
CA THR A 140 3.94 -1.44 15.07
C THR A 140 2.87 -1.65 16.14
N MET A 141 2.45 -0.59 16.84
CA MET A 141 1.35 -0.67 17.81
C MET A 141 0.02 -1.03 17.13
N VAL A 142 -0.32 -0.36 16.03
CA VAL A 142 -1.52 -0.70 15.22
C VAL A 142 -1.46 -2.16 14.76
N ALA A 143 -0.32 -2.59 14.23
CA ALA A 143 -0.11 -3.96 13.77
C ALA A 143 -0.15 -4.98 14.92
N SER A 144 0.30 -4.63 16.11
CA SER A 144 0.30 -5.52 17.29
C SER A 144 -1.11 -5.73 17.84
N VAL A 145 -1.92 -4.66 17.91
CA VAL A 145 -3.35 -4.79 18.25
C VAL A 145 -4.07 -5.60 17.18
N GLY A 146 -3.77 -5.37 15.90
CA GLY A 146 -4.31 -6.17 14.80
C GLY A 146 -3.91 -7.64 14.87
N GLY A 147 -2.65 -7.94 15.17
CA GLY A 147 -2.14 -9.31 15.32
C GLY A 147 -2.76 -10.03 16.51
N TRP A 148 -2.95 -9.34 17.65
CA TRP A 148 -3.70 -9.88 18.78
C TRP A 148 -5.15 -10.21 18.39
N TRP A 149 -5.85 -9.31 17.69
CA TRP A 149 -7.22 -9.57 17.22
C TRP A 149 -7.27 -10.75 16.24
N PHE A 150 -6.30 -10.82 15.32
CA PHE A 150 -6.17 -11.91 14.35
C PHE A 150 -6.01 -13.28 15.04
N TYR A 151 -5.21 -13.34 16.10
CA TYR A 151 -5.04 -14.56 16.90
C TYR A 151 -6.25 -14.86 17.78
N ASP A 152 -6.66 -13.94 18.65
CA ASP A 152 -7.62 -14.20 19.73
C ASP A 152 -9.09 -14.09 19.29
N LYS A 153 -9.40 -13.22 18.33
CA LYS A 153 -10.80 -12.95 17.90
C LYS A 153 -11.20 -13.62 16.60
N LEU A 154 -10.22 -13.95 15.76
CA LEU A 154 -10.44 -14.69 14.51
C LEU A 154 -9.93 -16.14 14.59
N ASP A 155 -9.32 -16.54 15.71
CA ASP A 155 -8.83 -17.90 15.99
C ASP A 155 -7.85 -18.42 14.92
N VAL A 156 -6.98 -17.52 14.42
CA VAL A 156 -5.98 -17.88 13.40
C VAL A 156 -4.62 -18.11 14.07
N SER A 157 -4.08 -19.32 13.94
CA SER A 157 -2.80 -19.70 14.55
C SER A 157 -1.83 -20.43 13.60
N SER A 158 -2.15 -20.50 12.31
CA SER A 158 -1.36 -21.19 11.30
C SER A 158 -1.24 -20.36 10.02
N ILE A 159 -0.33 -20.77 9.14
CA ILE A 159 -0.20 -20.23 7.79
C ILE A 159 -0.13 -21.34 6.75
N HIS A 160 -0.64 -21.06 5.56
CA HIS A 160 -0.50 -21.91 4.39
C HIS A 160 0.89 -21.80 3.78
N ILE A 161 1.49 -22.93 3.42
CA ILE A 161 2.71 -22.98 2.62
C ILE A 161 2.34 -23.53 1.24
N PRO A 162 2.50 -22.74 0.16
CA PRO A 162 2.22 -23.23 -1.18
C PRO A 162 2.97 -24.54 -1.47
N PHE A 163 2.27 -25.50 -2.10
CA PHE A 163 2.79 -26.83 -2.47
C PHE A 163 3.09 -27.75 -1.27
N VAL A 164 2.59 -27.41 -0.08
CA VAL A 164 2.65 -28.25 1.12
C VAL A 164 1.23 -28.43 1.65
N ASP A 165 0.80 -29.69 1.75
CA ASP A 165 -0.59 -30.03 2.10
C ASP A 165 -0.97 -29.67 3.54
N SER A 166 0.02 -29.53 4.42
CA SER A 166 -0.18 -29.27 5.83
C SER A 166 0.12 -27.82 6.19
N PRO A 167 -0.79 -27.10 6.87
CA PRO A 167 -0.51 -25.74 7.33
C PRO A 167 0.57 -25.74 8.41
N LEU A 168 1.42 -24.72 8.38
CA LEU A 168 2.43 -24.52 9.42
C LEU A 168 1.78 -23.91 10.65
N GLN A 169 1.69 -24.70 11.73
CA GLN A 169 1.20 -24.25 13.02
C GLN A 169 2.21 -23.34 13.70
N LEU A 170 1.83 -22.08 13.93
CA LEU A 170 2.67 -21.08 14.59
C LEU A 170 2.22 -20.80 16.03
N GLY A 171 0.96 -21.08 16.36
CA GLY A 171 0.38 -20.70 17.64
C GLY A 171 0.45 -19.18 17.83
N ILE A 172 0.89 -18.74 19.00
CA ILE A 172 1.06 -17.32 19.33
C ILE A 172 2.09 -16.59 18.45
N LEU A 173 3.00 -17.31 17.77
CA LEU A 173 3.99 -16.71 16.87
C LEU A 173 3.36 -16.11 15.60
N ILE A 174 2.07 -16.36 15.35
CA ILE A 174 1.31 -15.66 14.31
C ILE A 174 1.24 -14.15 14.56
N ILE A 175 1.25 -13.70 15.82
CA ILE A 175 1.19 -12.27 16.18
C ILE A 175 2.44 -11.52 15.70
N PRO A 176 3.68 -11.93 16.07
CA PRO A 176 4.88 -11.25 15.56
C PRO A 176 5.02 -11.39 14.04
N LEU A 177 4.57 -12.49 13.43
CA LEU A 177 4.52 -12.60 11.96
C LEU A 177 3.58 -11.56 11.34
N PHE A 178 2.36 -11.44 11.87
CA PHE A 178 1.38 -10.44 11.45
C PHE A 178 1.96 -9.02 11.54
N VAL A 179 2.60 -8.70 12.67
CA VAL A 179 3.28 -7.42 12.88
C VAL A 179 4.35 -7.19 11.83
N LEU A 180 5.22 -8.17 11.58
CA LEU A 180 6.29 -8.08 10.60
C LEU A 180 5.72 -7.80 9.20
N VAL A 181 4.71 -8.56 8.78
CA VAL A 181 4.08 -8.44 7.46
C VAL A 181 3.46 -7.05 7.31
N VAL A 182 2.58 -6.65 8.23
CA VAL A 182 1.87 -5.38 8.15
C VAL A 182 2.82 -4.18 8.18
N VAL A 183 3.81 -4.18 9.07
CA VAL A 183 4.79 -3.10 9.17
C VAL A 183 5.67 -3.05 7.91
N SER A 184 6.11 -4.19 7.40
CA SER A 184 6.96 -4.25 6.20
C SER A 184 6.20 -3.74 4.97
N THR A 185 4.96 -4.18 4.76
CA THR A 185 4.13 -3.74 3.63
C THR A 185 3.79 -2.25 3.71
N ALA A 186 3.45 -1.75 4.90
CA ALA A 186 3.21 -0.32 5.13
C ALA A 186 4.42 0.55 4.74
N ASN A 187 5.63 0.14 5.13
CA ASN A 187 6.85 0.86 4.76
C ASN A 187 7.20 0.67 3.28
N ALA A 188 6.98 -0.51 2.71
CA ALA A 188 7.29 -0.77 1.31
C ALA A 188 6.44 0.10 0.37
N VAL A 189 5.12 0.19 0.62
CA VAL A 189 4.22 1.07 -0.15
C VAL A 189 4.62 2.55 0.02
N ASN A 190 4.98 2.99 1.22
CA ASN A 190 5.47 4.36 1.46
C ASN A 190 6.79 4.67 0.73
N ILE A 191 7.71 3.71 0.66
CA ILE A 191 8.98 3.87 -0.08
C ILE A 191 8.72 3.98 -1.58
N THR A 192 7.74 3.25 -2.12
CA THR A 192 7.39 3.25 -3.54
C THR A 192 6.58 4.46 -3.99
N ASP A 193 5.97 5.22 -3.06
CA ASP A 193 5.26 6.48 -3.35
C ASP A 193 6.24 7.65 -3.62
N GLY A 194 7.07 7.48 -4.65
CA GLY A 194 8.09 8.43 -5.07
C GLY A 194 7.85 9.07 -6.45
N LEU A 195 6.98 8.48 -7.27
CA LEU A 195 6.64 8.93 -8.63
C LEU A 195 5.12 9.02 -8.84
N ASP A 196 4.71 9.89 -9.76
CA ASP A 196 3.34 10.14 -10.17
C ASP A 196 2.71 8.83 -10.69
N GLY A 197 1.61 8.42 -10.07
CA GLY A 197 0.87 7.20 -10.40
C GLY A 197 1.51 5.89 -9.92
N LEU A 198 2.80 5.86 -9.53
CA LEU A 198 3.52 4.62 -9.29
C LEU A 198 2.87 3.75 -8.20
N ALA A 199 2.84 4.24 -6.96
CA ALA A 199 2.26 3.48 -5.84
C ALA A 199 0.76 3.25 -6.02
N GLY A 200 0.01 4.27 -6.46
CA GLY A 200 -1.45 4.17 -6.64
C GLY A 200 -1.87 3.07 -7.61
N GLY A 201 -1.19 2.96 -8.76
CA GLY A 201 -1.49 1.91 -9.74
C GLY A 201 -1.02 0.52 -9.30
N LEU A 202 0.16 0.41 -8.71
CA LEU A 202 0.66 -0.88 -8.19
C LEU A 202 -0.25 -1.44 -7.10
N VAL A 203 -0.65 -0.60 -6.13
CA VAL A 203 -1.58 -1.01 -5.08
C VAL A 203 -2.95 -1.40 -5.66
N SER A 204 -3.43 -0.71 -6.69
CA SER A 204 -4.69 -1.08 -7.37
C SER A 204 -4.60 -2.46 -8.02
N ILE A 205 -3.47 -2.79 -8.63
CA ILE A 205 -3.21 -4.12 -9.21
C ILE A 205 -3.22 -5.17 -8.10
N ASP A 206 -2.48 -4.95 -7.01
CA ASP A 206 -2.40 -5.90 -5.90
C ASP A 206 -3.78 -6.17 -5.27
N PHE A 207 -4.56 -5.11 -4.99
CA PHE A 207 -5.91 -5.28 -4.45
C PHE A 207 -6.87 -5.95 -5.44
N ALA A 208 -6.70 -5.78 -6.76
CA ALA A 208 -7.48 -6.53 -7.74
C ALA A 208 -7.15 -8.03 -7.69
N MET A 209 -5.87 -8.40 -7.55
CA MET A 209 -5.47 -9.81 -7.36
C MET A 209 -6.03 -10.38 -6.06
N TYR A 210 -5.94 -9.62 -4.97
CA TYR A 210 -6.50 -10.04 -3.67
C TYR A 210 -8.02 -10.08 -3.65
N ALA A 211 -8.71 -9.23 -4.41
CA ALA A 211 -10.15 -9.33 -4.60
C ALA A 211 -10.52 -10.66 -5.25
N LEU A 212 -9.77 -11.08 -6.28
CA LEU A 212 -9.97 -12.37 -6.93
C LEU A 212 -9.65 -13.53 -6.00
N ILE A 213 -8.53 -13.50 -5.28
CA ILE A 213 -8.18 -14.53 -4.28
C ILE A 213 -9.29 -14.68 -3.24
N ALA A 214 -9.69 -13.58 -2.60
CA ALA A 214 -10.75 -13.59 -1.59
C ALA A 214 -12.08 -14.08 -2.16
N PHE A 215 -12.40 -13.74 -3.41
CA PHE A 215 -13.58 -14.25 -4.09
C PHE A 215 -13.54 -15.77 -4.30
N LEU A 216 -12.39 -16.30 -4.71
CA LEU A 216 -12.18 -17.75 -4.88
C LEU A 216 -12.26 -18.51 -3.54
N GLU A 217 -11.88 -17.86 -2.43
CA GLU A 217 -12.02 -18.41 -1.06
C GLU A 217 -13.44 -18.28 -0.47
N GLY A 218 -14.39 -17.65 -1.19
CA GLY A 218 -15.73 -17.35 -0.65
C GLY A 218 -15.75 -16.24 0.41
N ARG A 219 -14.63 -15.51 0.59
CA ARG A 219 -14.50 -14.34 1.49
C ARG A 219 -14.97 -13.07 0.80
N TYR A 220 -16.27 -13.01 0.50
CA TYR A 220 -16.87 -11.96 -0.31
C TYR A 220 -16.81 -10.56 0.33
N GLY A 221 -16.75 -10.47 1.67
CA GLY A 221 -16.53 -9.21 2.37
C GLY A 221 -15.14 -8.65 2.12
N VAL A 222 -14.10 -9.49 2.22
CA VAL A 222 -12.73 -9.11 1.87
C VAL A 222 -12.64 -8.74 0.38
N ALA A 223 -13.26 -9.53 -0.51
CA ALA A 223 -13.30 -9.22 -1.94
C ALA A 223 -13.95 -7.84 -2.22
N GLY A 224 -15.08 -7.56 -1.58
CA GLY A 224 -15.75 -6.26 -1.66
C GLY A 224 -14.93 -5.11 -1.10
N PHE A 225 -14.17 -5.34 -0.02
CA PHE A 225 -13.27 -4.35 0.56
C PHE A 225 -12.13 -4.00 -0.40
N CYS A 226 -11.46 -5.02 -0.95
CA CYS A 226 -10.43 -4.86 -1.97
C CYS A 226 -10.96 -4.11 -3.20
N MET A 227 -12.15 -4.48 -3.71
CA MET A 227 -12.75 -3.80 -4.85
C MET A 227 -13.17 -2.35 -4.55
N THR A 228 -13.60 -2.05 -3.31
CA THR A 228 -13.83 -0.66 -2.86
C THR A 228 -12.54 0.16 -2.94
N ILE A 229 -11.41 -0.42 -2.51
CA ILE A 229 -10.08 0.21 -2.63
C ILE A 229 -9.72 0.45 -4.09
N VAL A 230 -9.89 -0.55 -4.96
CA VAL A 230 -9.64 -0.41 -6.40
C VAL A 230 -10.46 0.75 -6.98
N GLY A 231 -11.76 0.81 -6.70
CA GLY A 231 -12.62 1.92 -7.15
C GLY A 231 -12.14 3.29 -6.64
N ALA A 232 -11.84 3.41 -5.35
CA ALA A 232 -11.37 4.66 -4.77
C ALA A 232 -10.01 5.11 -5.35
N LEU A 233 -9.11 4.16 -5.62
CA LEU A 233 -7.81 4.40 -6.23
C LEU A 233 -7.87 4.70 -7.73
N LEU A 234 -8.85 4.18 -8.47
CA LEU A 234 -9.10 4.61 -9.85
C LEU A 234 -9.44 6.11 -9.93
N SER A 235 -10.22 6.62 -8.96
CA SER A 235 -10.46 8.07 -8.85
C SER A 235 -9.18 8.83 -8.48
N TYR A 236 -8.39 8.35 -7.52
CA TYR A 236 -7.12 8.99 -7.15
C TYR A 236 -6.12 9.03 -8.32
N THR A 237 -5.90 7.89 -8.99
CA THR A 237 -4.96 7.77 -10.10
C THR A 237 -5.35 8.62 -11.30
N TRP A 238 -6.64 8.83 -11.56
CA TRP A 238 -7.10 9.78 -12.58
C TRP A 238 -6.48 11.18 -12.41
N PHE A 239 -6.29 11.65 -11.18
CA PHE A 239 -5.68 12.95 -10.88
C PHE A 239 -4.18 12.89 -10.54
N ASN A 240 -3.65 11.70 -10.25
CA ASN A 240 -2.27 11.50 -9.81
C ASN A 240 -1.34 10.96 -10.91
N ILE A 241 -1.85 10.34 -11.97
CA ILE A 241 -1.05 10.00 -13.16
C ILE A 241 -0.39 11.27 -13.69
N PHE A 242 0.85 11.14 -14.14
CA PHE A 242 1.68 12.26 -14.56
C PHE A 242 0.96 13.14 -15.60
N PRO A 243 0.95 14.48 -15.43
CA PRO A 243 1.51 15.22 -14.30
C PRO A 243 0.55 15.29 -13.10
N ALA A 244 0.98 14.87 -11.92
CA ALA A 244 0.12 14.80 -10.73
C ALA A 244 -0.46 16.16 -10.33
N ARG A 245 -1.73 16.14 -9.89
CA ARG A 245 -2.43 17.28 -9.26
C ARG A 245 -2.33 17.29 -7.74
N PHE A 246 -2.12 16.12 -7.13
CA PHE A 246 -1.87 15.96 -5.70
C PHE A 246 -1.19 14.61 -5.42
N PHE A 247 -0.58 14.48 -4.24
CA PHE A 247 0.11 13.28 -3.76
C PHE A 247 -0.66 12.62 -2.61
N MET A 248 -0.65 11.28 -2.55
CA MET A 248 -1.36 10.54 -1.48
C MET A 248 -0.83 10.88 -0.09
N GLY A 249 0.48 11.10 0.02
CA GLY A 249 1.15 11.35 1.30
C GLY A 249 1.28 10.08 2.15
N ASP A 250 1.82 10.28 3.36
CA ASP A 250 1.98 9.22 4.35
C ASP A 250 0.62 8.71 4.83
N VAL A 251 -0.43 9.55 4.79
CA VAL A 251 -1.83 9.12 5.02
C VAL A 251 -2.19 7.92 4.15
N GLY A 252 -1.98 8.07 2.84
CA GLY A 252 -2.45 7.11 1.86
C GLY A 252 -1.58 5.87 1.83
N SER A 253 -0.26 6.07 1.80
CA SER A 253 0.68 4.96 1.67
C SER A 253 0.69 4.03 2.90
N PHE A 254 0.62 4.56 4.13
CA PHE A 254 0.50 3.70 5.31
C PHE A 254 -0.86 3.02 5.40
N ALA A 255 -1.95 3.73 5.10
CA ALA A 255 -3.28 3.13 5.09
C ALA A 255 -3.34 1.92 4.13
N LEU A 256 -2.90 2.11 2.88
CA LEU A 256 -2.94 1.09 1.84
C LEU A 256 -1.99 -0.08 2.13
N GLY A 257 -0.74 0.20 2.52
CA GLY A 257 0.22 -0.86 2.80
C GLY A 257 -0.14 -1.69 4.04
N THR A 258 -0.69 -1.06 5.08
CA THR A 258 -1.25 -1.79 6.22
C THR A 258 -2.44 -2.63 5.82
N ALA A 259 -3.40 -2.06 5.07
CA ALA A 259 -4.56 -2.81 4.57
C ALA A 259 -4.14 -4.03 3.74
N LEU A 260 -3.19 -3.86 2.83
CA LEU A 260 -2.68 -4.92 1.96
C LEU A 260 -2.04 -6.06 2.77
N GLY A 261 -1.19 -5.72 3.75
CA GLY A 261 -0.59 -6.71 4.65
C GLY A 261 -1.63 -7.48 5.47
N VAL A 262 -2.68 -6.79 5.97
CA VAL A 262 -3.77 -7.45 6.70
C VAL A 262 -4.59 -8.36 5.78
N VAL A 263 -4.92 -7.91 4.56
CA VAL A 263 -5.65 -8.73 3.59
C VAL A 263 -4.88 -10.00 3.27
N ALA A 264 -3.57 -9.91 3.03
CA ALA A 264 -2.73 -11.08 2.78
C ALA A 264 -2.70 -12.09 3.95
N MET A 265 -2.77 -11.59 5.19
CA MET A 265 -2.90 -12.45 6.38
C MET A 265 -4.29 -13.08 6.47
N LEU A 266 -5.35 -12.31 6.18
CA LEU A 266 -6.73 -12.81 6.22
C LEU A 266 -7.02 -13.86 5.15
N THR A 267 -6.47 -13.68 3.95
CA THR A 267 -6.54 -14.65 2.86
C THR A 267 -5.39 -15.64 2.93
N ASP A 268 -4.77 -15.86 4.10
CA ASP A 268 -3.68 -16.83 4.35
C ASP A 268 -2.73 -17.05 3.14
N THR A 269 -2.17 -15.95 2.65
CA THR A 269 -1.36 -15.87 1.42
C THR A 269 -0.08 -15.08 1.69
N VAL A 270 0.39 -15.11 2.95
CA VAL A 270 1.56 -14.37 3.42
C VAL A 270 2.82 -14.66 2.59
N LEU A 271 2.98 -15.89 2.09
CA LEU A 271 4.11 -16.28 1.24
C LEU A 271 3.92 -15.91 -0.24
N ILE A 272 2.69 -15.60 -0.66
CA ILE A 272 2.35 -15.16 -2.02
C ILE A 272 2.42 -13.63 -2.11
N LEU A 273 2.23 -12.91 -1.01
CA LEU A 273 2.32 -11.45 -0.95
C LEU A 273 3.61 -10.88 -1.56
N PRO A 274 4.82 -11.42 -1.30
CA PRO A 274 6.04 -10.93 -1.95
C PRO A 274 6.07 -11.12 -3.47
N ILE A 275 5.27 -12.04 -4.01
CA ILE A 275 5.14 -12.28 -5.45
C ILE A 275 4.15 -11.27 -6.03
N ILE A 276 2.97 -11.11 -5.43
CA ILE A 276 1.98 -10.13 -5.89
C ILE A 276 2.56 -8.71 -5.78
N GLY A 277 3.01 -8.33 -4.58
CA GLY A 277 3.65 -7.04 -4.29
C GLY A 277 5.13 -6.96 -4.66
N PHE A 278 5.59 -7.70 -5.68
CA PHE A 278 7.01 -7.83 -6.03
C PHE A 278 7.71 -6.49 -6.21
N VAL A 279 7.04 -5.52 -6.85
CA VAL A 279 7.63 -4.20 -7.07
C VAL A 279 7.90 -3.49 -5.74
N PHE A 280 6.98 -3.58 -4.76
CA PHE A 280 7.20 -3.05 -3.41
C PHE A 280 8.37 -3.73 -2.69
N VAL A 281 8.53 -5.04 -2.86
CA VAL A 281 9.66 -5.79 -2.30
C VAL A 281 10.98 -5.33 -2.90
N VAL A 282 11.06 -5.17 -4.22
CA VAL A 282 12.28 -4.70 -4.90
C VAL A 282 12.60 -3.25 -4.51
N GLU A 283 11.59 -2.40 -4.41
CA GLU A 283 11.70 -1.02 -3.98
C GLU A 283 12.26 -0.90 -2.55
N ALA A 284 11.61 -1.53 -1.57
CA ALA A 284 12.05 -1.55 -0.19
C ALA A 284 13.43 -2.24 -0.04
N GLY A 285 13.62 -3.36 -0.72
CA GLY A 285 14.86 -4.13 -0.73
C GLY A 285 16.02 -3.35 -1.31
N SER A 286 15.82 -2.60 -2.40
CA SER A 286 16.86 -1.75 -3.00
C SER A 286 17.31 -0.65 -2.03
N SER A 287 16.38 -0.06 -1.29
CA SER A 287 16.67 0.93 -0.24
C SER A 287 17.46 0.32 0.91
N LEU A 288 17.04 -0.85 1.41
CA LEU A 288 17.74 -1.58 2.46
C LEU A 288 19.17 -1.97 2.03
N LEU A 289 19.33 -2.55 0.85
CA LEU A 289 20.63 -2.93 0.29
C LEU A 289 21.55 -1.72 0.12
N GLN A 290 21.01 -0.57 -0.31
CA GLN A 290 21.77 0.66 -0.43
C GLN A 290 22.28 1.15 0.93
N ILE A 291 21.42 1.15 1.97
CA ILE A 291 21.79 1.55 3.34
C ILE A 291 22.86 0.60 3.90
N LEU A 292 22.66 -0.71 3.75
CA LEU A 292 23.62 -1.72 4.20
C LEU A 292 24.96 -1.60 3.49
N SER A 293 24.97 -1.37 2.17
CA SER A 293 26.21 -1.17 1.42
C SER A 293 26.98 0.05 1.91
N LYS A 294 26.30 1.19 2.12
CA LYS A 294 26.96 2.38 2.66
C LYS A 294 27.56 2.11 4.05
N LYS A 295 26.83 1.39 4.92
CA LYS A 295 27.28 1.08 6.28
C LYS A 295 28.46 0.09 6.29
N LEU A 296 28.38 -0.99 5.51
CA LEU A 296 29.34 -2.09 5.54
C LEU A 296 30.55 -1.85 4.62
N ARG A 297 30.38 -1.13 3.51
CA ARG A 297 31.41 -0.90 2.48
C ARG A 297 31.94 0.54 2.52
N LYS A 298 31.94 1.18 3.69
CA LYS A 298 32.52 2.52 3.94
C LYS A 298 32.03 3.59 2.95
N GLY A 299 30.71 3.71 2.81
CA GLY A 299 30.05 4.72 1.97
C GLY A 299 29.85 4.35 0.50
N ARG A 300 30.30 3.16 0.05
CA ARG A 300 30.08 2.71 -1.33
C ARG A 300 28.60 2.40 -1.60
N LYS A 301 28.08 2.98 -2.68
CA LYS A 301 26.70 2.81 -3.17
C LYS A 301 26.61 1.59 -4.10
N ILE A 302 25.45 0.91 -4.12
CA ILE A 302 25.13 -0.14 -5.12
C ILE A 302 24.40 0.50 -6.30
N PHE A 303 23.34 1.25 -6.00
CA PHE A 303 22.56 2.00 -6.98
C PHE A 303 22.99 3.47 -7.00
N ARG A 304 22.79 4.18 -8.12
CA ARG A 304 23.09 5.62 -8.23
C ARG A 304 22.38 6.43 -7.14
N ILE A 305 21.11 6.10 -6.92
CA ILE A 305 20.21 6.58 -5.87
C ILE A 305 19.25 5.43 -5.57
N ALA A 306 18.73 5.36 -4.35
CA ALA A 306 17.68 4.42 -3.96
C ALA A 306 16.47 5.21 -3.45
N PRO A 307 15.23 4.73 -3.65
CA PRO A 307 14.84 3.41 -4.19
C PRO A 307 15.07 3.21 -5.69
N ILE A 308 14.80 2.00 -6.20
CA ILE A 308 15.18 1.60 -7.56
C ILE A 308 14.49 2.41 -8.66
N HIS A 309 13.28 2.92 -8.46
CA HIS A 309 12.64 3.82 -9.43
C HIS A 309 13.50 5.08 -9.70
N HIS A 310 14.06 5.70 -8.65
CA HIS A 310 14.98 6.84 -8.81
C HIS A 310 16.30 6.42 -9.45
N HIS A 311 16.73 5.17 -9.27
CA HIS A 311 17.92 4.65 -9.97
C HIS A 311 17.72 4.70 -11.48
N PHE A 312 16.54 4.30 -11.97
CA PHE A 312 16.19 4.37 -13.39
C PHE A 312 16.06 5.81 -13.89
N GLU A 313 15.48 6.73 -13.10
CA GLU A 313 15.49 8.16 -13.45
C GLU A 313 16.93 8.69 -13.58
N ALA A 314 17.81 8.33 -12.64
CA ALA A 314 19.23 8.72 -12.68
C ALA A 314 20.03 8.06 -13.81
N LEU A 315 19.47 7.06 -14.50
CA LEU A 315 19.99 6.49 -15.74
C LEU A 315 19.45 7.19 -17.00
N GLY A 316 18.53 8.15 -16.85
CA GLY A 316 17.93 8.92 -17.93
C GLY A 316 16.57 8.41 -18.40
N TRP A 317 15.91 7.53 -17.65
CA TRP A 317 14.53 7.15 -17.97
C TRP A 317 13.57 8.24 -17.54
N GLU A 318 12.60 8.56 -18.39
CA GLU A 318 11.49 9.43 -18.02
C GLU A 318 10.66 8.80 -16.90
N GLU A 319 10.17 9.63 -15.98
CA GLU A 319 9.32 9.21 -14.86
C GLU A 319 8.12 8.37 -15.33
N THR A 320 7.39 8.84 -16.34
CA THR A 320 6.25 8.13 -16.94
C THR A 320 6.63 6.74 -17.43
N LYS A 321 7.81 6.60 -18.03
CA LYS A 321 8.35 5.33 -18.52
C LYS A 321 8.66 4.38 -17.38
N VAL A 322 9.20 4.87 -16.26
CA VAL A 322 9.43 4.07 -15.05
C VAL A 322 8.10 3.59 -14.48
N THR A 323 7.15 4.51 -14.26
CA THR A 323 5.81 4.20 -13.73
C THR A 323 5.10 3.14 -14.56
N MET A 324 4.98 3.34 -15.87
CA MET A 324 4.26 2.40 -16.74
C MET A 324 4.93 1.03 -16.81
N ARG A 325 6.27 0.97 -16.85
CA ARG A 325 7.00 -0.32 -16.86
C ARG A 325 6.82 -1.06 -15.53
N PHE A 326 6.82 -0.34 -14.41
CA PHE A 326 6.63 -0.95 -13.11
C PHE A 326 5.19 -1.48 -12.94
N TRP A 327 4.19 -0.79 -13.50
CA TRP A 327 2.82 -1.31 -13.57
C TRP A 327 2.73 -2.60 -14.37
N VAL A 328 3.39 -2.68 -15.54
CA VAL A 328 3.44 -3.91 -16.34
C VAL A 328 4.07 -5.05 -15.55
N VAL A 329 5.20 -4.79 -14.87
CA VAL A 329 5.83 -5.79 -13.99
C VAL A 329 4.89 -6.20 -12.86
N GLY A 330 4.21 -5.25 -12.21
CA GLY A 330 3.22 -5.53 -11.16
C GLY A 330 2.08 -6.42 -11.66
N GLN A 331 1.54 -6.17 -12.86
CA GLN A 331 0.50 -7.01 -13.44
C GLN A 331 0.98 -8.44 -13.71
N VAL A 332 2.16 -8.59 -14.33
CA VAL A 332 2.76 -9.90 -14.61
C VAL A 332 3.02 -10.68 -13.32
N MET A 333 3.56 -10.00 -12.30
CA MET A 333 3.85 -10.61 -11.01
C MET A 333 2.59 -10.92 -10.20
N GLY A 334 1.55 -10.09 -10.30
CA GLY A 334 0.22 -10.36 -9.76
C GLY A 334 -0.41 -11.63 -10.34
N VAL A 335 -0.36 -11.79 -11.66
CA VAL A 335 -0.80 -13.02 -12.34
C VAL A 335 0.03 -14.22 -11.92
N LEU A 336 1.36 -14.06 -11.80
CA LEU A 336 2.21 -15.14 -11.29
C LEU A 336 1.84 -15.53 -9.85
N GLY A 337 1.51 -14.55 -9.00
CA GLY A 337 1.01 -14.79 -7.65
C GLY A 337 -0.30 -15.59 -7.65
N LEU A 338 -1.23 -15.28 -8.56
CA LEU A 338 -2.46 -16.06 -8.75
C LEU A 338 -2.18 -17.49 -9.24
N ILE A 339 -1.23 -17.67 -10.16
CA ILE A 339 -0.80 -19.01 -10.61
C ILE A 339 -0.31 -19.81 -9.40
N VAL A 340 0.59 -19.23 -8.58
CA VAL A 340 1.10 -19.89 -7.38
C VAL A 340 -0.02 -20.17 -6.37
N TYR A 341 -0.99 -19.26 -6.23
CA TYR A 341 -2.15 -19.48 -5.37
C TYR A 341 -2.99 -20.69 -5.81
N ILE A 342 -3.35 -20.77 -7.10
CA ILE A 342 -4.20 -21.83 -7.65
C ILE A 342 -3.49 -23.18 -7.61
N PHE A 343 -2.23 -23.25 -8.06
CA PHE A 343 -1.47 -24.52 -8.08
C PHE A 343 -0.86 -24.88 -6.72
N GLY A 344 -0.83 -23.95 -5.78
CA GLY A 344 -0.19 -24.12 -4.47
C GLY A 344 -0.99 -24.95 -3.47
N GLY A 345 -2.05 -25.64 -3.91
CA GLY A 345 -2.84 -26.56 -3.07
C GLY A 345 -3.81 -25.89 -2.11
N LYS A 346 -4.26 -24.68 -2.42
CA LYS A 346 -5.19 -23.92 -1.56
C LYS A 346 -6.65 -23.95 -2.02
N LEU A 347 -6.89 -24.25 -3.29
CA LEU A 347 -8.23 -24.37 -3.89
C LEU A 347 -8.67 -25.82 -4.04
#